data_AF-A0A653VWX5-F1
#
_entry.id   AF-A0A653VWX5-F1
#
_cell.length_a   1.000
_cell.length_b   1.000
_cell.length_c   1.000
_cell.angle_alpha   90.00
_cell.angle_beta   90.00
_cell.angle_gamma   90.00
#
_symmetry.space_group_name_H-M   'P 1'
#
loop_
_entity.id
_entity.type
_entity.pdbx_description
1 polymer ?
#
loop_
_entity_poly.entity_id
_entity_poly.type
_entity_poly.pdbx_seq_one_letter_code
_entity_poly.pdbx_strand_id
1 'polypeptide(L)'
;MSASHFQQFLNEATTPDPSGDSPLGPDCLYGLYVSWAALHGLSPKPDQAFRAGMLRCGVDVRNSRLRMTGPAAADYILSSYPAVA
;
A
#
# COMPACT_ATOMS: atom_id res chain seq x y z
N MET A 1 8.90 18.47 -8.76
CA MET A 1 7.53 17.94 -8.67
C MET A 1 7.42 17.16 -7.38
N SER A 2 6.70 17.67 -6.38
CA SER A 2 6.51 16.93 -5.13
C SER A 2 5.62 15.73 -5.45
N ALA A 3 6.21 14.53 -5.53
CA ALA A 3 5.44 13.31 -5.66
C ALA A 3 4.50 13.24 -4.45
N SER A 4 3.19 13.13 -4.69
CA SER A 4 2.22 12.99 -3.60
C SER A 4 2.61 11.80 -2.73
N HIS A 5 2.35 11.82 -1.42
CA HIS A 5 2.64 10.67 -0.53
C HIS A 5 2.07 9.34 -1.08
N PHE A 6 0.99 9.41 -1.84
CA PHE A 6 0.41 8.26 -2.54
C PHE A 6 1.31 7.71 -3.65
N GLN A 7 1.96 8.58 -4.44
CA GLN A 7 2.92 8.14 -5.45
C GLN A 7 4.19 7.59 -4.82
N GLN A 8 4.66 8.19 -3.72
CA GLN A 8 5.83 7.67 -2.99
C GLN A 8 5.52 6.28 -2.44
N PHE A 9 4.39 6.14 -1.74
CA PHE A 9 3.86 4.84 -1.31
C PHE A 9 3.80 3.83 -2.47
N LEU A 10 3.21 4.21 -3.61
CA LEU A 10 3.09 3.32 -4.75
C LEU A 10 4.45 2.91 -5.33
N ASN A 11 5.44 3.80 -5.32
CA ASN A 11 6.76 3.51 -5.86
C ASN A 11 7.66 2.73 -4.88
N GLU A 12 7.46 2.91 -3.57
CA GLU A 12 8.30 2.30 -2.52
C GLU A 12 7.72 0.98 -1.99
N ALA A 13 6.40 0.90 -1.87
CA ALA A 13 5.68 -0.23 -1.25
C ALA A 13 4.93 -1.10 -2.27
N THR A 14 4.70 -0.63 -3.49
CA THR A 14 4.00 -1.42 -4.52
C THR A 14 4.81 -1.54 -5.80
N THR A 15 4.54 -2.58 -6.58
CA THR A 15 5.11 -2.73 -7.92
C THR A 15 4.02 -3.14 -8.90
N PRO A 16 4.02 -2.63 -10.15
CA PRO A 16 3.13 -3.10 -11.18
C PRO A 16 3.39 -4.57 -11.47
N ASP A 17 2.36 -5.40 -11.32
CA ASP A 17 2.39 -6.82 -11.67
C ASP A 17 1.50 -7.05 -12.91
N PRO A 18 2.10 -7.17 -14.11
CA PRO A 18 1.33 -7.38 -15.33
C PRO A 18 0.67 -8.77 -15.41
N SER A 19 1.14 -9.72 -14.59
CA SER A 19 0.66 -11.10 -14.57
C SER A 19 -0.71 -11.22 -13.90
N GLY A 20 -1.03 -10.34 -12.94
CA GLY A 20 -2.36 -10.25 -12.31
C GLY A 20 -2.76 -11.48 -11.49
N ASP A 21 -1.80 -12.36 -11.19
CA ASP A 21 -2.07 -13.69 -10.63
C ASP A 21 -2.58 -13.63 -9.18
N SER A 22 -2.18 -12.58 -8.44
CA SER A 22 -2.63 -12.30 -7.08
C SER A 22 -2.79 -10.79 -6.88
N PRO A 23 -3.97 -10.22 -7.22
CA PRO A 23 -4.21 -8.82 -6.97
C PRO A 23 -4.19 -8.54 -5.46
N LEU A 24 -3.52 -7.46 -5.08
CA LEU A 24 -3.59 -6.93 -3.72
C LEU A 24 -5.04 -6.58 -3.38
N GLY A 25 -5.60 -7.25 -2.38
CA GLY A 25 -6.91 -6.90 -1.85
C GLY A 25 -6.91 -5.49 -1.27
N PRO A 26 -8.06 -4.80 -1.25
CA PRO A 26 -8.16 -3.44 -0.74
C PRO A 26 -7.73 -3.32 0.73
N ASP A 27 -8.03 -4.34 1.55
CA ASP A 27 -7.64 -4.38 2.96
C ASP A 27 -6.12 -4.56 3.14
N CYS A 28 -5.49 -5.45 2.36
CA CYS A 28 -4.04 -5.64 2.37
C CYS A 28 -3.29 -4.38 1.89
N LEU A 29 -3.81 -3.71 0.87
CA LEU A 29 -3.22 -2.48 0.34
C LEU A 29 -3.31 -1.35 1.38
N TYR A 30 -4.43 -1.25 2.09
CA TYR A 30 -4.59 -0.28 3.17
C TYR A 30 -3.63 -0.56 4.34
N GLY A 31 -3.52 -1.83 4.75
CA GLY A 31 -2.59 -2.23 5.80
C GLY A 31 -1.13 -1.93 5.44
N LEU A 32 -0.73 -2.21 4.20
CA LEU A 32 0.58 -1.83 3.68
C LEU A 32 0.81 -0.31 3.72
N TYR A 33 -0.20 0.49 3.37
CA TYR A 33 -0.14 1.94 3.44
C TYR A 33 0.01 2.45 4.88
N VAL A 34 -0.64 1.80 5.85
CA VAL A 34 -0.49 2.12 7.27
C VAL A 34 0.95 1.86 7.73
N SER A 35 1.52 0.70 7.41
CA SER A 35 2.92 0.38 7.72
C SER A 35 3.88 1.37 7.05
N TRP A 36 3.68 1.67 5.77
CA TRP A 36 4.49 2.65 5.05
C TRP A 36 4.39 4.05 5.68
N ALA A 37 3.18 4.50 6.05
CA ALA A 37 2.98 5.78 6.70
C ALA A 37 3.72 5.84 8.05
N ALA A 38 3.66 4.76 8.85
CA ALA A 38 4.39 4.67 10.12
C ALA A 38 5.90 4.77 9.93
N LEU A 39 6.48 4.08 8.94
CA LEU A 39 7.91 4.15 8.62
C LEU A 39 8.36 5.56 8.20
N HIS A 40 7.50 6.31 7.52
CA HIS A 40 7.78 7.68 7.08
C HIS A 40 7.37 8.76 8.12
N GLY A 41 6.88 8.35 9.29
CA GLY A 41 6.39 9.28 10.33
C GLY A 41 5.14 10.07 9.90
N LEU A 42 4.38 9.55 8.93
CA LEU A 42 3.15 10.13 8.43
C LEU A 42 1.93 9.52 9.13
N SER A 43 0.87 10.31 9.28
CA SER A 43 -0.39 9.81 9.82
C SER A 43 -1.23 9.21 8.69
N PRO A 44 -1.54 7.90 8.72
CA PRO A 44 -2.31 7.25 7.66
C PRO A 44 -3.71 7.86 7.58
N LYS A 45 -4.13 8.12 6.34
CA LYS A 45 -5.49 8.59 6.05
C LYS A 45 -6.51 7.46 6.21
N PRO A 46 -7.77 7.77 6.58
CA PRO A 46 -8.82 6.76 6.64
C PRO A 46 -9.06 6.13 5.26
N ASP A 47 -9.53 4.89 5.24
CA ASP A 47 -9.76 4.08 4.02
C ASP A 47 -10.44 4.89 2.90
N GLN A 48 -11.51 5.63 3.19
CA GLN A 48 -12.21 6.43 2.18
C GLN A 48 -11.32 7.48 1.52
N ALA A 49 -10.51 8.18 2.31
CA ALA A 49 -9.58 9.19 1.82
C ALA A 49 -8.39 8.56 1.09
N PHE A 50 -7.93 7.40 1.55
CA PHE A 50 -6.90 6.61 0.87
C PHE A 50 -7.38 6.17 -0.52
N ARG A 51 -8.57 5.58 -0.63
CA ARG A 51 -9.16 5.16 -1.91
C ARG A 51 -9.31 6.33 -2.87
N ALA A 52 -9.81 7.46 -2.40
CA ALA A 52 -9.92 8.68 -3.21
C ALA A 52 -8.54 9.18 -3.68
N GLY A 53 -7.51 9.07 -2.83
CA GLY A 53 -6.12 9.38 -3.17
C GLY A 53 -5.54 8.46 -4.24
N MET A 54 -5.73 7.14 -4.08
CA MET A 54 -5.33 6.12 -5.05
C MET A 54 -6.00 6.33 -6.41
N LEU A 55 -7.31 6.58 -6.42
CA LEU A 55 -8.07 6.89 -7.63
C LEU A 55 -7.53 8.14 -8.35
N ARG A 56 -7.15 9.19 -7.61
CA ARG A 56 -6.49 10.38 -8.18
C ARG A 56 -5.12 10.06 -8.78
N CYS A 57 -4.43 9.06 -8.25
CA CYS A 57 -3.19 8.53 -8.83
C CYS A 57 -3.44 7.52 -9.98
N GLY A 58 -4.69 7.23 -10.33
CA GLY A 58 -5.05 6.25 -11.36
C GLY A 58 -4.99 4.79 -10.90
N VAL A 59 -4.92 4.55 -9.59
CA VAL A 59 -4.88 3.21 -8.99
C VAL A 59 -6.27 2.85 -8.46
N ASP A 60 -6.86 1.81 -9.05
CA ASP A 60 -8.10 1.22 -8.53
C ASP A 60 -7.75 0.14 -7.50
N VAL A 61 -7.97 0.40 -6.21
CA VAL A 61 -7.66 -0.55 -5.13
C VAL A 61 -8.44 -1.87 -5.20
N ARG A 62 -9.51 -1.95 -6.00
CA ARG A 62 -10.31 -3.17 -6.20
C ARG A 62 -9.83 -3.99 -7.40
N ASN A 63 -9.12 -3.34 -8.33
CA ASN A 63 -8.63 -3.95 -9.57
C ASN A 63 -7.18 -3.56 -9.82
N SER A 64 -6.41 -3.34 -8.75
CA SER A 64 -5.03 -2.91 -8.85
C SER A 64 -4.21 -4.12 -9.19
N ARG A 65 -3.62 -4.11 -10.38
CA ARG A 65 -2.57 -5.03 -10.79
C ARG A 65 -1.25 -4.66 -10.11
N LEU A 66 -1.31 -4.49 -8.80
CA LEU A 66 -0.19 -4.13 -7.95
C LEU A 66 0.10 -5.31 -7.04
N ARG A 67 1.39 -5.55 -6.82
CA ARG A 67 1.88 -6.47 -5.78
C ARG A 67 2.58 -5.70 -4.67
N MET A 68 2.53 -6.27 -3.47
CA MET A 68 3.25 -5.77 -2.31
C MET A 68 4.74 -5.97 -2.55
N THR A 69 5.54 -4.93 -2.36
CA THR A 69 6.99 -5.02 -2.45
C THR A 69 7.66 -4.11 -1.43
N GLY A 70 8.96 -4.27 -1.26
CA GLY A 70 9.78 -3.37 -0.47
C GLY A 70 9.63 -3.51 1.06
N PRO A 71 10.24 -2.59 1.81
CA PRO A 71 10.35 -2.70 3.27
C PRO A 71 9.00 -2.60 3.99
N ALA A 72 8.06 -1.84 3.45
CA ALA A 72 6.70 -1.77 3.99
C ALA A 72 5.96 -3.12 3.88
N ALA A 73 6.23 -3.92 2.86
CA ALA A 73 5.63 -5.25 2.74
C ALA A 73 6.17 -6.21 3.79
N ALA A 74 7.47 -6.14 4.08
CA ALA A 74 8.07 -6.91 5.16
C ALA A 74 7.51 -6.51 6.53
N ASP A 75 7.37 -5.20 6.78
CA ASP A 75 6.78 -4.67 8.01
C ASP A 75 5.29 -5.05 8.13
N TYR A 76 4.53 -5.02 7.04
CA TYR A 76 3.15 -5.50 7.03
C TYR A 76 3.05 -6.99 7.35
N ILE A 77 3.95 -7.82 6.82
CA ILE A 77 3.98 -9.26 7.16
C ILE A 77 4.31 -9.44 8.65
N LEU A 78 5.28 -8.71 9.19
CA LEU A 78 5.62 -8.70 10.62
C LEU A 78 4.47 -8.22 11.52
N SER A 79 3.74 -7.18 11.08
CA SER A 79 2.62 -6.60 11.81
C SER A 79 1.36 -7.47 11.73
N SER A 80 1.09 -8.08 10.57
CA SER A 80 -0.07 -8.93 10.34
C SER A 80 0.11 -10.36 10.87
N TYR A 81 1.36 -10.81 11.04
CA TYR A 81 1.72 -12.02 11.77
C TYR A 81 2.50 -11.61 13.03
N PRO A 82 1.83 -11.14 14.09
CA PRO A 82 2.47 -11.13 15.40
C PRO A 82 2.80 -12.60 15.68
N ALA A 83 4.09 -12.94 15.71
CA ALA A 83 4.53 -14.29 16.04
C ALA A 83 3.78 -14.72 17.29
N VAL A 84 2.94 -15.75 17.16
CA VAL A 84 2.35 -16.44 18.29
C VAL A 84 3.52 -16.94 19.13
N ALA A 85 3.73 -16.27 20.26
CA ALA A 85 4.62 -16.72 21.33
C ALA A 85 3.85 -17.68 22.23
#